data_AF-A0A7W0YNJ5-F1
#
_entry.id   AF-A0A7W0YNJ5-F1
#
_cell.length_a   1.000
_cell.length_b   1.000
_cell.length_c   1.000
_cell.angle_alpha   90.00
_cell.angle_beta   90.00
_cell.angle_gamma   90.00
#
_symmetry.space_group_name_H-M   'P 1'
#
loop_
_entity.id
_entity.type
_entity.pdbx_description
1 polymer ?
#
loop_
_entity_poly.entity_id
_entity_poly.type
_entity_poly.pdbx_seq_one_letter_code
_entity_poly.pdbx_strand_id
1 'polypeptide(L)'
;MQLPFPSEHRFPLILAPMAGVSEAPYRQVCRRMGADAVLSEFLSSEAIRRRIRTTLEGAEFEPVERPIGIQIYGADPGAMADAARLITEHYQPEFIDINFGCPVKKVVQRNGGSGCLRDLDQVDRIIHAVIGATHLPVTAKTRSGWSDETRDPVGIALRMQDAGVRAFTLHARTRTQMFSGRADWDEIARVVDALDIPVFGNGDITSAADVVRMRDHTR
;
A
#
# COMPACT_ATOMS: atom_id res chain seq x y z
N MET A 1 4.76 18.83 1.14
CA MET A 1 4.78 17.48 1.72
C MET A 1 5.81 16.64 0.97
N GLN A 2 6.63 15.84 1.67
CA GLN A 2 7.72 15.07 1.04
C GLN A 2 7.25 13.65 0.70
N LEU A 3 7.41 13.23 -0.55
CA LEU A 3 7.10 11.86 -0.98
C LEU A 3 8.14 10.86 -0.43
N PRO A 4 7.75 9.59 -0.22
CA PRO A 4 8.66 8.54 0.23
C PRO A 4 9.62 8.04 -0.88
N PHE A 5 9.52 8.60 -2.09
CA PHE A 5 10.35 8.28 -3.25
C PHE A 5 10.58 9.55 -4.09
N PRO A 6 11.63 9.60 -4.94
CA PRO A 6 11.85 10.72 -5.84
C PRO A 6 10.78 10.75 -6.94
N SER A 7 10.26 11.94 -7.28
CA SER A 7 9.36 12.17 -8.40
C SER A 7 9.67 13.52 -9.03
N GLU A 8 9.59 13.58 -10.36
CA GLU A 8 9.78 14.80 -11.14
C GLU A 8 8.48 15.60 -11.29
N HIS A 9 7.34 14.99 -10.95
CA HIS A 9 6.02 15.58 -11.12
C HIS A 9 5.47 16.14 -9.80
N ARG A 10 4.79 17.29 -9.89
CA ARG A 10 4.07 17.87 -8.74
C ARG A 10 2.88 17.03 -8.30
N PHE A 11 2.31 16.25 -9.20
CA PHE A 11 1.19 15.35 -8.94
C PHE A 11 1.59 13.94 -9.39
N PRO A 12 2.12 13.11 -8.47
CA PRO A 12 2.66 11.80 -8.82
C PRO A 12 1.55 10.79 -9.13
N LEU A 13 1.77 9.96 -10.15
CA LEU A 13 0.92 8.83 -10.49
C LEU A 13 1.67 7.52 -10.22
N ILE A 14 1.11 6.66 -9.40
CA ILE A 14 1.75 5.38 -9.04
C ILE A 14 0.95 4.19 -9.58
N LEU A 15 1.67 3.17 -10.05
CA LEU A 15 1.05 1.90 -10.40
C LEU A 15 0.67 1.16 -9.11
N ALA A 16 -0.62 0.85 -8.95
CA ALA A 16 -1.11 0.10 -7.80
C ALA A 16 -0.63 -1.37 -7.82
N PRO A 17 -0.42 -1.99 -6.65
CA PRO A 17 -0.03 -3.40 -6.54
C PRO A 17 -1.24 -4.30 -6.85
N MET A 18 -1.05 -5.26 -7.76
CA MET A 18 -2.09 -6.15 -8.25
C MET A 18 -1.53 -7.55 -8.48
N ALA A 19 -1.94 -8.52 -7.66
CA ALA A 19 -1.49 -9.90 -7.78
C ALA A 19 -1.87 -10.50 -9.15
N GLY A 20 -0.90 -11.13 -9.82
CA GLY A 20 -0.97 -11.67 -11.17
C GLY A 20 -1.03 -10.62 -12.29
N VAL A 21 -0.77 -9.34 -11.98
CA VAL A 21 -0.82 -8.24 -12.96
C VAL A 21 0.40 -7.34 -12.87
N SER A 22 0.75 -6.84 -11.68
CA SER A 22 1.90 -5.94 -11.47
C SER A 22 3.23 -6.70 -11.41
N GLU A 23 3.42 -7.68 -12.29
CA GLU A 23 4.68 -8.38 -12.52
C GLU A 23 5.67 -7.48 -13.26
N ALA A 24 6.96 -7.84 -13.25
CA ALA A 24 8.05 -6.98 -13.75
C ALA A 24 7.79 -6.42 -15.16
N PRO A 25 7.39 -7.22 -16.18
CA PRO A 25 7.13 -6.69 -17.52
C PRO A 25 6.06 -5.60 -17.55
N TYR A 26 5.00 -5.73 -16.76
CA TYR A 26 3.93 -4.74 -16.70
C TYR A 26 4.40 -3.45 -16.01
N ARG A 27 5.14 -3.58 -14.91
CA ARG A 27 5.74 -2.44 -14.20
C ARG A 27 6.70 -1.66 -15.11
N GLN A 28 7.52 -2.34 -15.89
CA GLN A 28 8.43 -1.72 -16.86
C GLN A 28 7.66 -0.92 -17.93
N VAL A 29 6.56 -1.46 -18.46
CA VAL A 29 5.69 -0.73 -19.40
C VAL A 29 5.12 0.52 -18.72
N CYS A 30 4.57 0.40 -17.51
CA CYS A 30 4.04 1.55 -16.77
C CYS A 30 5.09 2.63 -16.50
N ARG A 31 6.32 2.26 -16.12
CA ARG A 31 7.43 3.22 -15.95
C ARG A 31 7.75 3.96 -17.24
N ARG A 32 7.84 3.24 -18.37
CA ARG A 32 8.06 3.86 -19.70
C ARG A 32 6.90 4.77 -20.13
N MET A 33 5.69 4.49 -19.67
CA MET A 33 4.50 5.30 -19.94
C MET A 33 4.30 6.46 -18.95
N GLY A 34 5.22 6.67 -18.00
CA GLY A 34 5.23 7.85 -17.14
C GLY A 34 4.72 7.64 -15.70
N ALA A 35 4.58 6.41 -15.21
CA ALA A 35 4.30 6.19 -13.78
C ALA A 35 5.49 6.69 -12.93
N ASP A 36 5.25 7.52 -11.91
CA ASP A 36 6.26 8.07 -11.01
C ASP A 36 6.90 7.04 -10.09
N ALA A 37 6.10 6.06 -9.66
CA ALA A 37 6.57 4.89 -8.95
C ALA A 37 5.70 3.69 -9.30
N VAL A 38 6.26 2.50 -9.12
CA VAL A 38 5.53 1.24 -9.27
C VAL A 38 5.61 0.44 -7.97
N LEU A 39 4.64 -0.43 -7.74
CA LEU A 39 4.70 -1.37 -6.62
C LEU A 39 4.79 -2.80 -7.14
N SER A 40 5.52 -3.64 -6.42
CA SER A 40 5.47 -5.10 -6.60
C SER A 40 4.04 -5.62 -6.40
N GLU A 41 3.81 -6.89 -6.72
CA GLU A 41 2.68 -7.59 -6.11
C GLU A 41 2.80 -7.61 -4.58
N PHE A 42 1.73 -7.96 -3.86
CA PHE A 42 1.82 -8.11 -2.41
C PHE A 42 2.40 -9.47 -2.01
N LEU A 43 3.54 -9.43 -1.33
CA LEU A 43 4.31 -10.61 -0.94
C LEU A 43 4.01 -11.01 0.51
N SER A 44 3.87 -12.31 0.76
CA SER A 44 3.62 -12.79 2.12
C SER A 44 4.87 -12.68 2.97
N SER A 45 4.78 -11.96 4.10
CA SER A 45 5.91 -11.80 5.02
C SER A 45 6.41 -13.14 5.55
N GLU A 46 5.51 -14.08 5.86
CA GLU A 46 5.88 -15.42 6.31
C GLU A 46 6.60 -16.23 5.22
N ALA A 47 6.21 -16.07 3.95
CA ALA A 47 6.89 -16.73 2.85
C ALA A 47 8.27 -16.13 2.57
N ILE A 48 8.42 -14.80 2.69
CA ILE A 48 9.71 -14.10 2.63
C ILE A 48 10.62 -14.58 3.78
N ARG A 49 10.11 -14.61 5.02
CA ARG A 49 10.84 -15.06 6.21
C ARG A 49 11.35 -16.50 6.07
N ARG A 50 10.52 -17.39 5.48
CA ARG A 50 10.90 -18.78 5.16
C ARG A 50 11.75 -18.91 3.91
N ARG A 51 12.08 -17.81 3.23
CA ARG A 51 12.83 -17.77 1.98
C ARG A 51 12.23 -18.65 0.88
N ILE A 52 10.91 -18.63 0.77
CA ILE A 52 10.21 -19.34 -0.31
C ILE A 52 10.60 -18.69 -1.63
N ARG A 53 11.28 -19.46 -2.49
CA ARG A 53 11.88 -18.98 -3.74
C ARG A 53 10.91 -18.17 -4.60
N THR A 54 9.71 -18.71 -4.85
CA THR A 54 8.72 -18.04 -5.71
C THR A 54 8.22 -16.71 -5.15
N THR A 55 8.23 -16.52 -3.84
CA THR A 55 7.89 -15.22 -3.23
C THR A 55 9.06 -14.24 -3.33
N LEU A 56 10.29 -14.74 -3.18
CA LEU A 56 11.50 -13.91 -3.34
C LEU A 56 11.69 -13.46 -4.79
N GLU A 57 11.39 -14.30 -5.78
CA GLU A 57 11.35 -13.93 -7.21
C GLU A 57 10.39 -12.75 -7.45
N GLY A 58 9.27 -12.68 -6.73
CA GLY A 58 8.33 -11.54 -6.81
C GLY A 58 8.86 -10.22 -6.23
N ALA A 59 9.94 -10.27 -5.44
CA ALA A 59 10.64 -9.09 -4.92
C ALA A 59 11.76 -8.60 -5.86
N GLU A 60 12.10 -9.36 -6.89
CA GLU A 60 13.10 -8.96 -7.89
C GLU A 60 12.54 -7.87 -8.81
N PHE A 61 13.43 -6.95 -9.20
CA PHE A 61 13.14 -5.88 -10.14
C PHE A 61 14.41 -5.36 -10.81
N GLU A 62 14.25 -4.76 -11.98
CA GLU A 62 15.31 -4.14 -12.76
C GLU A 62 15.45 -2.64 -12.48
N PRO A 63 16.63 -2.02 -12.75
CA PRO A 63 16.82 -0.58 -12.56
C PRO A 63 15.80 0.31 -13.27
N VAL A 64 15.27 -0.14 -14.42
CA VAL A 64 14.24 0.60 -15.19
C VAL A 64 12.90 0.70 -14.45
N GLU A 65 12.68 -0.15 -13.43
CA GLU A 65 11.47 -0.14 -12.63
C GLU A 65 11.52 0.93 -11.52
N ARG A 66 12.70 1.42 -11.16
CA ARG A 66 12.85 2.43 -10.10
C ARG A 66 12.23 3.77 -10.51
N PRO A 67 11.57 4.51 -9.59
CA PRO A 67 11.32 4.16 -8.20
C PRO A 67 10.30 3.02 -8.01
N ILE A 68 10.61 2.07 -7.13
CA ILE A 68 9.75 0.93 -6.81
C ILE A 68 9.56 0.77 -5.30
N GLY A 69 8.34 0.45 -4.90
CA GLY A 69 8.02 -0.04 -3.57
C GLY A 69 7.77 -1.55 -3.57
N ILE A 70 8.25 -2.25 -2.54
CA ILE A 70 7.87 -3.64 -2.33
C ILE A 70 6.74 -3.72 -1.32
N GLN A 71 5.60 -4.26 -1.75
CA GLN A 71 4.43 -4.41 -0.88
C GLN A 71 4.48 -5.76 -0.15
N ILE A 72 4.38 -5.73 1.18
CA ILE A 72 4.30 -6.92 2.03
C ILE A 72 2.99 -7.00 2.79
N TYR A 73 2.60 -8.22 3.17
CA TYR A 73 1.43 -8.44 4.01
C TYR A 73 1.63 -9.58 5.01
N GLY A 74 0.96 -9.47 6.15
CA GLY A 74 1.01 -10.43 7.23
C GLY A 74 0.28 -9.91 8.46
N ALA A 75 0.14 -10.77 9.45
CA ALA A 75 -0.57 -10.48 10.71
C ALA A 75 0.36 -10.53 11.93
N ASP A 76 1.50 -11.21 11.82
CA ASP A 76 2.50 -11.32 12.88
C ASP A 76 3.53 -10.19 12.74
N PRO A 77 3.67 -9.31 13.74
CA PRO A 77 4.63 -8.19 13.69
C PRO A 77 6.08 -8.65 13.49
N GLY A 78 6.48 -9.77 14.12
CA GLY A 78 7.84 -10.31 13.99
C GLY A 78 8.15 -10.75 12.56
N ALA A 79 7.25 -11.49 11.94
CA ALA A 79 7.39 -11.91 10.55
C ALA A 79 7.37 -10.73 9.58
N MET A 80 6.55 -9.70 9.85
CA MET A 80 6.54 -8.46 9.07
C MET A 80 7.87 -7.70 9.17
N ALA A 81 8.44 -7.58 10.38
CA ALA A 81 9.76 -6.99 10.61
C ALA A 81 10.87 -7.76 9.88
N ASP A 82 10.91 -9.09 10.02
CA ASP A 82 11.90 -9.94 9.35
C ASP A 82 11.82 -9.82 7.82
N ALA A 83 10.61 -9.80 7.26
CA ALA A 83 10.41 -9.62 5.83
C ALA A 83 10.89 -8.24 5.37
N ALA A 84 10.55 -7.18 6.10
CA ALA A 84 10.97 -5.82 5.79
C ALA A 84 12.50 -5.66 5.82
N ARG A 85 13.15 -6.23 6.86
CA ARG A 85 14.60 -6.25 6.99
C ARG A 85 15.25 -6.98 5.82
N LEU A 86 14.77 -8.19 5.48
CA LEU A 86 15.28 -8.97 4.35
C LEU A 86 15.14 -8.19 3.03
N ILE A 87 13.97 -7.59 2.79
CA ILE A 87 13.72 -6.76 1.61
C ILE A 87 14.71 -5.60 1.53
N THR A 88 14.90 -4.91 2.64
CA THR A 88 15.79 -3.75 2.76
C THR A 88 17.23 -4.13 2.46
N GLU A 89 17.71 -5.24 3.05
CA GLU A 89 19.10 -5.68 2.94
C GLU A 89 19.44 -6.22 1.55
N HIS A 90 18.50 -6.93 0.90
CA HIS A 90 18.78 -7.68 -0.32
C HIS A 90 18.30 -7.02 -1.61
N TYR A 91 17.17 -6.32 -1.59
CA TYR A 91 16.53 -5.78 -2.80
C TYR A 91 16.61 -4.26 -2.88
N GLN A 92 16.67 -3.59 -1.73
CA GLN A 92 16.89 -2.15 -1.63
C GLN A 92 15.92 -1.33 -2.51
N PRO A 93 14.58 -1.50 -2.35
CA PRO A 93 13.61 -0.62 -3.02
C PRO A 93 13.67 0.79 -2.43
N GLU A 94 12.99 1.75 -3.06
CA GLU A 94 12.91 3.11 -2.50
C GLU A 94 12.02 3.19 -1.25
N PHE A 95 11.05 2.27 -1.09
CA PHE A 95 10.17 2.21 0.07
C PHE A 95 9.59 0.80 0.29
N ILE A 96 9.08 0.55 1.49
CA ILE A 96 8.30 -0.65 1.84
C ILE A 96 6.84 -0.24 2.01
N ASP A 97 5.93 -0.97 1.36
CA ASP A 97 4.49 -0.73 1.53
C ASP A 97 3.82 -1.88 2.31
N ILE A 98 2.94 -1.54 3.25
CA ILE A 98 2.18 -2.52 4.02
C ILE A 98 0.76 -2.62 3.45
N ASN A 99 0.38 -3.83 3.03
CA ASN A 99 -0.98 -4.09 2.57
C ASN A 99 -1.91 -4.39 3.75
N PHE A 100 -2.83 -3.46 4.03
CA PHE A 100 -3.98 -3.64 4.90
C PHE A 100 -5.32 -3.69 4.13
N GLY A 101 -5.28 -3.85 2.80
CA GLY A 101 -6.45 -3.75 1.93
C GLY A 101 -6.95 -5.06 1.31
N CYS A 102 -6.13 -6.11 1.26
CA CYS A 102 -6.46 -7.34 0.54
C CYS A 102 -7.65 -8.08 1.19
N PRO A 103 -8.76 -8.31 0.45
CA PRO A 103 -9.95 -8.95 1.01
C PRO A 103 -9.98 -10.47 0.81
N VAL A 104 -8.99 -11.05 0.13
CA VAL A 104 -8.94 -12.46 -0.27
C VAL A 104 -9.03 -13.36 0.95
N LYS A 105 -9.94 -14.36 0.91
CA LYS A 105 -10.27 -15.23 2.04
C LYS A 105 -9.05 -15.84 2.71
N LYS A 106 -8.08 -16.37 1.94
CA LYS A 106 -6.85 -17.00 2.47
C LYS A 106 -5.96 -16.03 3.26
N VAL A 107 -5.97 -14.75 2.89
CA VAL A 107 -5.19 -13.69 3.56
C VAL A 107 -5.91 -13.24 4.83
N VAL A 108 -7.21 -12.95 4.71
CA VAL A 108 -8.08 -12.50 5.79
C VAL A 108 -8.24 -13.55 6.90
N GLN A 109 -8.34 -14.84 6.56
CA GLN A 109 -8.48 -15.93 7.55
C GLN A 109 -7.29 -16.05 8.50
N ARG A 110 -6.14 -15.47 8.14
CA ARG A 110 -4.94 -15.42 8.97
C ARG A 110 -4.73 -14.02 9.57
N ASN A 111 -5.79 -13.22 9.64
CA ASN A 111 -5.77 -11.81 10.04
C ASN A 111 -4.79 -10.94 9.24
N GLY A 112 -4.47 -11.30 8.00
CA GLY A 112 -3.65 -10.47 7.12
C GLY A 112 -4.50 -9.54 6.25
N GLY A 113 -3.85 -8.55 5.64
CA GLY A 113 -4.52 -7.62 4.72
C GLY A 113 -5.62 -6.85 5.43
N SER A 114 -6.81 -6.79 4.82
CA SER A 114 -7.98 -6.15 5.45
C SER A 114 -8.49 -6.85 6.70
N GLY A 115 -8.06 -8.07 7.00
CA GLY A 115 -8.34 -8.74 8.26
C GLY A 115 -7.85 -7.95 9.48
N CYS A 116 -6.73 -7.23 9.34
CA CYS A 116 -6.17 -6.38 10.39
C CYS A 116 -7.11 -5.23 10.80
N LEU A 117 -8.01 -4.78 9.91
CA LEU A 117 -8.90 -3.64 10.18
C LEU A 117 -9.97 -3.95 11.24
N ARG A 118 -10.02 -5.19 11.75
CA ARG A 118 -10.84 -5.57 12.90
C ARG A 118 -10.15 -5.29 14.26
N ASP A 119 -8.83 -5.11 14.25
CA ASP A 119 -7.99 -4.87 15.43
C ASP A 119 -6.92 -3.84 15.05
N LEU A 120 -7.19 -2.57 15.33
CA LEU A 120 -6.26 -1.50 15.03
C LEU A 120 -5.02 -1.50 15.96
N ASP A 121 -5.08 -2.14 17.13
CA ASP A 121 -3.88 -2.32 17.97
C ASP A 121 -2.90 -3.28 17.26
N GLN A 122 -3.41 -4.28 16.55
CA GLN A 122 -2.58 -5.14 15.70
C GLN A 122 -1.94 -4.36 14.54
N VAL A 123 -2.68 -3.44 13.91
CA VAL A 123 -2.15 -2.56 12.85
C VAL A 123 -0.95 -1.76 13.38
N ASP A 124 -1.07 -1.12 14.55
CA ASP A 124 0.01 -0.34 15.15
C ASP A 124 1.24 -1.20 15.44
N ARG A 125 1.04 -2.39 16.04
CA ARG A 125 2.14 -3.33 16.31
C ARG A 125 2.88 -3.72 15.04
N ILE A 126 2.16 -3.96 13.94
CA ILE A 126 2.76 -4.30 12.65
C ILE A 126 3.56 -3.11 12.11
N ILE A 127 2.99 -1.91 12.09
CA ILE A 127 3.66 -0.71 11.55
C ILE A 127 4.94 -0.42 12.32
N HIS A 128 4.88 -0.38 13.65
CA HIS A 128 6.06 -0.15 14.50
C HIS A 128 7.14 -1.20 14.29
N ALA A 129 6.76 -2.48 14.17
CA ALA A 129 7.72 -3.56 13.93
C ALA A 129 8.40 -3.43 12.57
N VAL A 130 7.67 -3.07 11.51
CA VAL A 130 8.23 -2.85 10.17
C VAL A 130 9.16 -1.64 10.17
N ILE A 131 8.73 -0.49 10.72
CA ILE A 131 9.54 0.73 10.80
C ILE A 131 10.83 0.47 11.60
N GLY A 132 10.75 -0.26 12.72
CA GLY A 132 11.92 -0.61 13.51
C GLY A 132 12.92 -1.54 12.81
N ALA A 133 12.52 -2.17 11.69
CA ALA A 133 13.31 -3.16 10.98
C ALA A 133 13.91 -2.65 9.65
N THR A 134 13.59 -1.42 9.23
CA THR A 134 14.11 -0.81 8.01
C THR A 134 14.46 0.66 8.19
N HIS A 135 15.44 1.14 7.43
CA HIS A 135 15.71 2.57 7.29
C HIS A 135 14.95 3.21 6.11
N LEU A 136 14.30 2.40 5.27
CA LEU A 136 13.52 2.87 4.14
C LEU A 136 12.20 3.48 4.62
N PRO A 137 11.64 4.47 3.91
CA PRO A 137 10.29 4.95 4.17
C PRO A 137 9.27 3.80 4.13
N VAL A 138 8.37 3.78 5.10
CA VAL A 138 7.27 2.80 5.18
C VAL A 138 5.97 3.48 4.81
N THR A 139 5.24 2.91 3.85
CA THR A 139 3.92 3.36 3.40
C THR A 139 2.85 2.33 3.75
N ALA A 140 1.58 2.72 3.73
CA ALA A 140 0.48 1.79 3.94
C ALA A 140 -0.64 1.98 2.93
N LYS A 141 -1.15 0.87 2.40
CA LYS A 141 -2.35 0.84 1.55
C LYS A 141 -3.48 0.10 2.25
N THR A 142 -4.63 0.76 2.36
CA THR A 142 -5.80 0.20 3.04
C THR A 142 -7.12 0.46 2.29
N ARG A 143 -8.21 0.07 2.93
CA ARG A 143 -9.62 0.27 2.58
C ARG A 143 -10.28 1.18 3.62
N SER A 144 -11.51 1.62 3.35
CA SER A 144 -12.26 2.51 4.26
C SER A 144 -12.68 1.87 5.59
N GLY A 145 -12.41 0.58 5.78
CA GLY A 145 -12.79 -0.18 6.96
C GLY A 145 -13.04 -1.65 6.62
N TRP A 146 -13.35 -2.44 7.65
CA TRP A 146 -13.71 -3.85 7.47
C TRP A 146 -15.10 -4.00 6.82
N SER A 147 -16.08 -3.23 7.28
CA SER A 147 -17.45 -3.23 6.79
C SER A 147 -18.05 -1.84 6.90
N ASP A 148 -19.27 -1.65 6.41
CA ASP A 148 -19.94 -0.35 6.46
C ASP A 148 -20.23 0.07 7.91
N GLU A 149 -20.41 -0.88 8.83
CA GLU A 149 -20.58 -0.63 10.27
C GLU A 149 -19.29 -0.17 10.95
N THR A 150 -18.13 -0.53 10.40
CA THR A 150 -16.79 -0.23 10.94
C THR A 150 -16.00 0.68 9.99
N ARG A 151 -16.72 1.45 9.16
CA ARG A 151 -16.18 2.34 8.15
C ARG A 151 -15.71 3.63 8.80
N ASP A 152 -14.40 3.79 8.92
CA ASP A 152 -13.75 4.98 9.47
C ASP A 152 -12.39 5.21 8.81
N PRO A 153 -12.35 5.63 7.53
CA PRO A 153 -11.10 5.85 6.82
C PRO A 153 -10.21 6.90 7.48
N VAL A 154 -10.80 7.94 8.10
CA VAL A 154 -10.05 9.04 8.73
C VAL A 154 -9.37 8.58 10.01
N GLY A 155 -10.10 7.91 10.92
CA GLY A 155 -9.51 7.37 12.13
C GLY A 155 -8.44 6.32 11.87
N ILE A 156 -8.65 5.45 10.87
CA ILE A 156 -7.64 4.49 10.41
C ILE A 156 -6.40 5.21 9.88
N ALA A 157 -6.58 6.24 9.04
CA ALA A 157 -5.48 6.98 8.43
C ALA A 157 -4.63 7.72 9.47
N LEU A 158 -5.27 8.46 10.38
CA LEU A 158 -4.59 9.18 11.47
C LEU A 158 -3.76 8.23 12.32
N ARG A 159 -4.34 7.08 12.68
CA ARG A 159 -3.64 6.06 13.47
C ARG A 159 -2.41 5.50 12.77
N MET A 160 -2.48 5.25 11.46
CA MET A 160 -1.31 4.82 10.69
C MET A 160 -0.24 5.91 10.57
N GLN A 161 -0.65 7.18 10.43
CA GLN A 161 0.27 8.33 10.47
C GLN A 161 0.98 8.43 11.82
N ASP A 162 0.24 8.35 12.93
CA ASP A 162 0.79 8.41 14.28
C ASP A 162 1.77 7.26 14.56
N ALA A 163 1.52 6.08 13.97
CA ALA A 163 2.45 4.95 14.01
C ALA A 163 3.72 5.14 13.16
N GLY A 164 3.79 6.18 12.33
CA GLY A 164 5.00 6.61 11.60
C GLY A 164 5.02 6.31 10.10
N VAL A 165 3.89 5.92 9.50
CA VAL A 165 3.78 5.77 8.04
C VAL A 165 4.09 7.10 7.34
N ARG A 166 4.83 7.03 6.23
CA ARG A 166 5.33 8.18 5.47
C ARG A 166 4.48 8.58 4.29
N ALA A 167 3.56 7.73 3.84
CA ALA A 167 2.49 8.05 2.91
C ALA A 167 1.36 7.00 3.02
N PHE A 168 0.14 7.43 2.78
CA PHE A 168 -1.06 6.63 2.95
C PHE A 168 -1.80 6.46 1.63
N THR A 169 -2.27 5.26 1.32
CA THR A 169 -3.09 4.99 0.12
C THR A 169 -4.46 4.46 0.53
N LEU A 170 -5.53 5.14 0.12
CA LEU A 170 -6.91 4.72 0.38
C LEU A 170 -7.57 4.17 -0.87
N HIS A 171 -7.93 2.89 -0.85
CA HIS A 171 -8.99 2.39 -1.73
C HIS A 171 -10.33 2.66 -1.06
N ALA A 172 -11.08 3.68 -1.51
CA ALA A 172 -12.26 4.19 -0.82
C ALA A 172 -13.51 3.30 -0.96
N ARG A 173 -13.37 2.06 -0.49
CA ARG A 173 -14.40 1.05 -0.32
C ARG A 173 -14.11 0.29 0.95
N THR A 174 -15.13 -0.24 1.60
CA THR A 174 -14.94 -1.19 2.70
C THR A 174 -14.47 -2.55 2.16
N ARG A 175 -13.97 -3.42 3.03
CA ARG A 175 -13.59 -4.78 2.64
C ARG A 175 -14.80 -5.57 2.14
N THR A 176 -15.95 -5.48 2.82
CA THR A 176 -17.17 -6.23 2.45
C THR A 176 -17.70 -5.89 1.06
N GLN A 177 -17.52 -4.64 0.61
CA GLN A 177 -17.88 -4.22 -0.74
C GLN A 177 -17.04 -4.89 -1.83
N MET A 178 -15.83 -5.39 -1.54
CA MET A 178 -14.94 -5.96 -2.57
C MET A 178 -14.70 -4.94 -3.71
N PHE A 179 -15.36 -5.14 -4.86
CA PHE A 179 -15.35 -4.25 -6.03
C PHE A 179 -16.77 -3.78 -6.42
N SER A 180 -17.80 -4.08 -5.63
CA SER A 180 -19.14 -3.57 -5.87
C SER A 180 -19.25 -2.09 -5.49
N GLY A 181 -20.35 -1.46 -5.91
CA GLY A 181 -20.59 -0.04 -5.67
C GLY A 181 -19.54 0.85 -6.34
N ARG A 182 -19.43 2.08 -5.87
CA ARG A 182 -18.46 3.08 -6.33
C ARG A 182 -17.48 3.41 -5.23
N ALA A 183 -16.24 3.71 -5.61
CA ALA A 183 -15.28 4.31 -4.69
C ALA A 183 -15.80 5.67 -4.24
N ASP A 184 -15.81 5.89 -2.92
CA ASP A 184 -16.30 7.11 -2.31
C ASP A 184 -15.17 8.13 -2.21
N TRP A 185 -15.03 8.98 -3.23
CA TRP A 185 -13.92 9.93 -3.27
C TRP A 185 -14.05 11.04 -2.20
N ASP A 186 -15.23 11.27 -1.63
CA ASP A 186 -15.40 12.18 -0.48
C ASP A 186 -14.63 11.65 0.74
N GLU A 187 -14.46 10.34 0.89
CA GLU A 187 -13.59 9.77 1.93
C GLU A 187 -12.12 10.09 1.71
N ILE A 188 -11.67 10.08 0.46
CA ILE A 188 -10.30 10.42 0.11
C ILE A 188 -10.06 11.90 0.44
N ALA A 189 -10.99 12.79 0.08
CA ALA A 189 -10.92 14.21 0.42
C ALA A 189 -10.81 14.42 1.94
N ARG A 190 -11.68 13.77 2.73
CA ARG A 190 -11.60 13.85 4.21
C ARG A 190 -10.29 13.35 4.79
N VAL A 191 -9.68 12.33 4.17
CA VAL A 191 -8.36 11.82 4.60
C VAL A 191 -7.24 12.77 4.20
N VAL A 192 -7.30 13.38 3.01
CA VAL A 192 -6.35 14.43 2.59
C VAL A 192 -6.37 15.61 3.58
N ASP A 193 -7.56 16.07 3.97
CA ASP A 193 -7.72 17.17 4.93
C ASP A 193 -7.17 16.84 6.33
N ALA A 194 -7.20 15.56 6.72
CA ALA A 194 -6.84 15.12 8.07
C ALA A 194 -5.35 14.77 8.23
N LEU A 195 -4.64 14.41 7.16
CA LEU A 195 -3.27 13.93 7.23
C LEU A 195 -2.23 15.00 6.90
N ASP A 196 -1.09 14.91 7.59
CA ASP A 196 0.12 15.71 7.34
C ASP A 196 1.13 14.97 6.43
N ILE A 197 0.81 13.74 6.02
CA ILE A 197 1.59 12.90 5.11
C ILE A 197 0.88 12.70 3.76
N PRO A 198 1.61 12.38 2.66
CA PRO A 198 1.00 12.28 1.34
C PRO A 198 -0.08 11.21 1.29
N VAL A 199 -1.20 11.55 0.64
CA VAL A 199 -2.33 10.65 0.43
C VAL A 199 -2.47 10.31 -1.05
N PHE A 200 -2.54 9.01 -1.36
CA PHE A 200 -2.83 8.51 -2.69
C PHE A 200 -4.27 7.98 -2.74
N GLY A 201 -5.11 8.63 -3.53
CA GLY A 201 -6.46 8.18 -3.81
C GLY A 201 -6.48 6.98 -4.77
N ASN A 202 -7.29 5.96 -4.47
CA ASN A 202 -7.39 4.76 -5.29
C ASN A 202 -8.85 4.28 -5.42
N GLY A 203 -9.23 3.86 -6.63
CA GLY A 203 -10.53 3.28 -6.94
C GLY A 203 -11.27 4.03 -8.04
N ASP A 204 -11.77 3.28 -9.01
CA ASP A 204 -12.61 3.77 -10.13
C ASP A 204 -11.94 4.81 -11.04
N ILE A 205 -10.61 4.73 -11.19
CA ILE A 205 -9.86 5.45 -12.20
C ILE A 205 -9.74 4.56 -13.44
N THR A 206 -10.44 4.92 -14.51
CA THR A 206 -10.49 4.19 -15.79
C THR A 206 -10.02 5.02 -16.98
N SER A 207 -9.85 6.33 -16.79
CA SER A 207 -9.41 7.26 -17.82
C SER A 207 -8.55 8.38 -17.22
N ALA A 208 -7.78 9.07 -18.06
CA ALA A 208 -7.04 10.27 -17.65
C ALA A 208 -7.97 11.39 -17.14
N ALA A 209 -9.20 11.47 -17.66
CA ALA A 209 -10.18 12.42 -17.16
C ALA A 209 -10.61 12.09 -15.72
N ASP A 210 -10.62 10.82 -15.33
CA ASP A 210 -10.93 10.41 -13.95
C ASP A 210 -9.84 10.87 -12.98
N VAL A 211 -8.57 10.81 -13.39
CA VAL A 211 -7.43 11.32 -12.61
C VAL A 211 -7.60 12.80 -12.31
N VAL A 212 -7.93 13.60 -13.33
CA VAL A 212 -8.17 15.04 -13.18
C VAL A 212 -9.35 15.30 -12.23
N ARG A 213 -10.46 14.56 -12.40
CA ARG A 213 -11.63 14.71 -11.52
C ARG A 213 -11.34 14.35 -10.07
N MET A 214 -10.63 13.24 -9.81
CA MET A 214 -10.25 12.85 -8.45
C MET A 214 -9.34 13.92 -7.83
N ARG A 215 -8.28 14.32 -8.53
CA ARG A 215 -7.37 15.39 -8.05
C ARG A 215 -8.12 16.66 -7.70
N ASP A 216 -9.04 17.11 -8.56
CA ASP A 216 -9.76 18.35 -8.32
C ASP A 216 -10.79 18.24 -7.19
N HIS A 217 -11.24 17.02 -6.88
CA HIS A 217 -12.17 16.73 -5.80
C HIS A 217 -11.50 16.50 -4.44
N THR A 218 -10.26 16.03 -4.41
CA THR A 218 -9.53 15.64 -3.18
C THR A 218 -8.32 16.56 -2.91
N ARG A 219 -8.47 17.87 -3.16
CA ARG A 219 -7.36 18.83 -3.12
C ARG A 219 -6.84 19.11 -1.72
#